data_AF-A0A2E8WMR0-F1
#
_entry.id   AF-A0A2E8WMR0-F1
#
_cell.length_a   1.000
_cell.length_b   1.000
_cell.length_c   1.000
_cell.angle_alpha   90.00
_cell.angle_beta   90.00
_cell.angle_gamma   90.00
#
_symmetry.space_group_name_H-M   'P 1'
#
loop_
_entity.id
_entity.type
_entity.pdbx_description
1 polymer ?
#
loop_
_entity_poly.entity_id
_entity_poly.type
_entity_poly.pdbx_seq_one_letter_code
_entity_poly.pdbx_strand_id
1 'polypeptide(L)'
;MRYLNPILILLPTLLFLLIGLRWLIEPAAVAPEFGFDLGQGLGRSSQVADIASFFLTGSLCGIAALITQNRTWLVPTMMLCMIAALGRTLAWLVHDASFATAQIAIELIITSMLLIAYRRMK
;
A
#
# COMPACT_ATOMS: atom_id res chain seq x y z
N MET A 1 -1.01 -1.98 26.91
CA MET A 1 -0.38 -2.79 25.83
C MET A 1 -1.34 -3.68 25.03
N ARG A 2 -2.51 -4.10 25.57
CA ARG A 2 -3.47 -5.01 24.91
C ARG A 2 -4.15 -4.46 23.62
N TYR A 3 -4.20 -3.13 23.44
CA TYR A 3 -4.86 -2.47 22.28
C TYR A 3 -3.90 -1.90 21.22
N LEU A 4 -2.59 -1.98 21.44
CA LEU A 4 -1.62 -1.33 20.54
C LEU A 4 -1.38 -2.13 19.25
N ASN A 5 -1.51 -3.46 19.29
CA ASN A 5 -1.30 -4.32 18.11
C ASN A 5 -2.41 -4.19 17.05
N PRO A 6 -3.71 -4.14 17.41
CA PRO A 6 -4.77 -3.97 16.41
C PRO A 6 -4.67 -2.64 15.67
N ILE A 7 -4.33 -1.55 16.36
CA ILE A 7 -4.26 -0.21 15.74
C ILE A 7 -3.17 -0.14 14.66
N LEU A 8 -2.02 -0.75 14.92
CA LEU A 8 -0.89 -0.80 13.98
C LEU A 8 -1.24 -1.52 12.66
N ILE A 9 -2.22 -2.42 12.69
CA ILE A 9 -2.69 -3.15 11.50
C ILE A 9 -3.91 -2.44 10.90
N LEU A 10 -4.87 -2.02 11.74
CA LEU A 10 -6.14 -1.45 11.33
C LEU A 10 -5.96 -0.14 10.56
N LEU A 11 -5.06 0.75 10.99
CA LEU A 11 -4.87 2.04 10.34
C LEU A 11 -4.35 1.87 8.90
N PRO A 12 -3.25 1.14 8.64
CA PRO A 12 -2.82 0.88 7.26
C PRO A 12 -3.87 0.12 6.43
N THR A 13 -4.56 -0.83 7.06
CA THR A 13 -5.60 -1.63 6.39
C THR A 13 -6.74 -0.75 5.88
N LEU A 14 -7.29 0.12 6.73
CA LEU A 14 -8.38 1.01 6.34
C LEU A 14 -7.93 2.04 5.31
N LEU A 15 -6.73 2.61 5.47
CA LEU A 15 -6.17 3.54 4.50
C LEU A 15 -6.07 2.89 3.11
N PHE A 16 -5.51 1.68 3.04
CA PHE A 16 -5.37 0.93 1.80
C PHE A 16 -6.73 0.56 1.21
N LEU A 17 -7.69 0.14 2.04
CA LEU A 17 -9.04 -0.17 1.58
C LEU A 17 -9.68 1.03 0.89
N LEU A 18 -9.64 2.19 1.54
CA LEU A 18 -10.24 3.43 1.02
C LEU A 18 -9.59 3.86 -0.28
N ILE A 19 -8.26 3.86 -0.36
CA ILE A 19 -7.53 4.21 -1.59
C ILE A 19 -7.85 3.22 -2.71
N GLY A 20 -7.78 1.92 -2.43
CA GLY A 20 -8.06 0.88 -3.42
C GLY A 20 -9.48 0.96 -4.00
N LEU A 21 -10.48 1.23 -3.15
CA LEU A 21 -11.86 1.45 -3.60
C LEU A 21 -12.00 2.75 -4.41
N ARG A 22 -11.32 3.84 -4.02
CA ARG A 22 -11.33 5.10 -4.78
C ARG A 22 -10.75 4.91 -6.18
N TRP A 23 -9.72 4.08 -6.35
CA TRP A 23 -9.20 3.74 -7.68
C TRP A 23 -10.22 3.02 -8.56
N LEU A 24 -11.08 2.18 -8.00
CA LEU A 24 -12.14 1.49 -8.75
C LEU A 24 -13.34 2.39 -9.07
N ILE A 25 -13.66 3.34 -8.19
CA ILE A 25 -14.88 4.16 -8.29
C ILE A 25 -14.61 5.48 -9.03
N GLU A 26 -13.55 6.19 -8.66
CA GLU A 26 -13.25 7.54 -9.16
C GLU A 26 -11.73 7.75 -9.36
N PRO A 27 -11.11 7.02 -10.31
CA PRO A 27 -9.67 7.06 -10.53
C PRO A 27 -9.14 8.45 -10.92
N ALA A 28 -9.98 9.27 -11.57
CA ALA A 28 -9.60 10.62 -11.99
C ALA A 28 -9.35 11.56 -10.79
N ALA A 29 -10.03 11.35 -9.67
CA ALA A 29 -9.85 12.16 -8.46
C ALA A 29 -8.62 11.73 -7.66
N VAL A 30 -8.26 10.44 -7.65
CA VAL A 30 -7.18 9.90 -6.82
C VAL A 30 -5.82 9.83 -7.54
N ALA A 31 -5.79 9.68 -8.87
CA ALA A 31 -4.53 9.57 -9.62
C ALA A 31 -3.53 10.72 -9.35
N PRO A 32 -3.94 12.00 -9.31
CA PRO A 32 -3.03 13.11 -9.03
C PRO A 32 -2.41 13.05 -7.63
N GLU A 33 -3.09 12.48 -6.63
CA GLU A 33 -2.57 12.30 -5.26
C GLU A 33 -1.32 11.39 -5.25
N PHE A 34 -1.16 10.55 -6.26
CA PHE A 34 -0.03 9.63 -6.44
C PHE A 34 0.99 10.12 -7.48
N GLY A 35 0.76 11.29 -8.09
CA GLY A 35 1.61 11.83 -9.16
C GLY A 35 1.35 11.18 -10.53
N PHE A 36 0.20 10.54 -10.71
CA PHE A 36 -0.21 10.02 -12.01
C PHE A 36 -1.10 11.01 -12.76
N ASP A 37 -0.81 11.19 -14.04
CA ASP A 37 -1.85 11.58 -15.00
C ASP A 37 -2.66 10.33 -15.36
N LEU A 38 -3.98 10.43 -15.23
CA LEU A 38 -4.85 9.31 -15.54
C LEU A 38 -4.77 8.99 -17.05
N GLY A 39 -4.38 7.76 -17.35
CA GLY A 39 -4.24 7.25 -18.70
C GLY A 39 -5.55 7.26 -19.49
N GLN A 40 -5.42 6.93 -20.77
CA GLN A 40 -6.53 6.75 -21.71
C GLN A 40 -6.54 5.32 -22.25
N GLY A 41 -7.71 4.85 -22.71
CA GLY A 41 -7.87 3.51 -23.30
C GLY A 41 -7.26 2.41 -22.41
N LEU A 42 -6.33 1.64 -22.99
CA LEU A 42 -5.65 0.55 -22.29
C LEU A 42 -4.81 1.04 -21.10
N GLY A 43 -4.13 2.19 -21.22
CA GLY A 43 -3.32 2.73 -20.13
C GLY A 43 -4.16 3.06 -18.88
N ARG A 44 -5.40 3.55 -19.08
CA ARG A 44 -6.35 3.73 -17.97
C ARG A 44 -6.70 2.40 -17.31
N SER A 45 -7.00 1.39 -18.13
CA SER A 45 -7.34 0.05 -17.63
C SER A 45 -6.23 -0.53 -16.76
N SER A 46 -4.99 -0.51 -17.25
CA SER A 46 -3.82 -0.99 -16.51
C SER A 46 -3.60 -0.20 -15.22
N GLN A 47 -3.62 1.14 -15.26
CA GLN A 47 -3.45 1.95 -14.06
C GLN A 47 -4.50 1.66 -12.99
N VAL A 48 -5.78 1.61 -13.38
CA VAL A 48 -6.89 1.34 -12.44
C VAL A 48 -6.73 -0.05 -11.83
N ALA A 49 -6.50 -1.07 -12.65
CA ALA A 49 -6.37 -2.44 -12.19
C ALA A 49 -5.14 -2.62 -11.28
N ASP A 50 -3.97 -2.15 -11.72
CA ASP A 50 -2.71 -2.40 -11.03
C ASP A 50 -2.67 -1.65 -9.70
N ILE A 51 -3.06 -0.37 -9.68
CA ILE A 51 -3.03 0.41 -8.44
C ILE A 51 -4.13 -0.03 -7.47
N ALA A 52 -5.35 -0.32 -7.94
CA ALA A 52 -6.38 -0.87 -7.07
C ALA A 52 -5.95 -2.22 -6.49
N SER A 53 -5.35 -3.10 -7.30
CA SER A 53 -4.89 -4.42 -6.82
C SER A 53 -3.84 -4.28 -5.72
N PHE A 54 -2.87 -3.38 -5.86
CA PHE A 54 -1.85 -3.12 -4.83
C PHE A 54 -2.49 -2.81 -3.47
N PHE A 55 -3.39 -1.82 -3.45
CA PHE A 55 -4.01 -1.36 -2.21
C PHE A 55 -5.02 -2.37 -1.66
N LEU A 56 -5.89 -2.93 -2.50
CA LEU A 56 -6.90 -3.89 -2.07
C LEU A 56 -6.29 -5.20 -1.57
N THR A 57 -5.24 -5.72 -2.23
CA THR A 57 -4.50 -6.89 -1.72
C THR A 57 -3.92 -6.61 -0.35
N GLY A 58 -3.23 -5.47 -0.17
CA GLY A 58 -2.66 -5.10 1.12
C GLY A 58 -3.71 -4.96 2.23
N SER A 59 -4.88 -4.40 1.91
CA SER A 59 -6.02 -4.31 2.82
C SER A 59 -6.61 -5.68 3.17
N LEU A 60 -6.89 -6.52 2.17
CA LEU A 60 -7.48 -7.85 2.38
C LEU A 60 -6.56 -8.72 3.25
N CYS A 61 -5.26 -8.63 3.02
CA CYS A 61 -4.24 -9.26 3.86
C CYS A 61 -4.27 -8.72 5.31
N GLY A 62 -4.39 -7.40 5.51
CA GLY A 62 -4.56 -6.80 6.82
C GLY A 62 -5.83 -7.26 7.56
N ILE A 63 -6.97 -7.31 6.85
CA ILE A 63 -8.24 -7.85 7.38
C ILE A 63 -8.08 -9.33 7.75
N ALA A 64 -7.46 -10.13 6.88
CA ALA A 64 -7.21 -11.55 7.15
C ALA A 64 -6.32 -11.73 8.38
N ALA A 65 -5.29 -10.90 8.57
CA ALA A 65 -4.45 -10.92 9.77
C ALA A 65 -5.26 -10.62 11.05
N LEU A 66 -6.20 -9.68 10.99
CA LEU A 66 -7.07 -9.32 12.12
C LEU A 66 -8.11 -10.40 12.43
N ILE A 67 -8.71 -11.04 11.42
CA ILE A 67 -9.72 -12.09 11.62
C ILE A 67 -9.06 -13.38 12.10
N THR A 68 -8.01 -13.81 11.42
CA THR A 68 -7.36 -15.11 11.70
C THR A 68 -6.36 -15.03 12.85
N GLN A 69 -6.02 -13.82 13.30
CA GLN A 69 -4.94 -13.56 14.27
C GLN A 69 -3.59 -14.15 13.84
N ASN A 70 -3.38 -14.36 12.54
CA ASN A 70 -2.14 -14.92 12.00
C ASN A 70 -1.28 -13.81 11.37
N ARG A 71 -0.08 -13.61 11.93
CA ARG A 71 0.87 -12.58 11.50
C ARG A 71 1.40 -12.78 10.07
N THR A 72 1.39 -13.99 9.52
CA THR A 72 1.91 -14.24 8.16
C THR A 72 1.15 -13.46 7.10
N TRP A 73 -0.12 -13.14 7.36
CA TRP A 73 -0.92 -12.28 6.48
C TRP A 73 -0.42 -10.84 6.41
N LEU A 74 0.44 -10.36 7.31
CA LEU A 74 1.02 -9.02 7.22
C LEU A 74 2.17 -8.96 6.20
N VAL A 75 2.77 -10.10 5.85
CA VAL A 75 3.96 -10.17 5.00
C VAL A 75 3.71 -9.65 3.59
N PRO A 76 2.62 -10.02 2.88
CA PRO A 76 2.35 -9.49 1.55
C PRO A 76 2.28 -7.95 1.51
N THR A 77 1.58 -7.32 2.46
CA THR A 77 1.47 -5.86 2.53
C THR A 77 2.82 -5.19 2.76
N MET A 78 3.67 -5.77 3.62
CA MET A 78 5.05 -5.29 3.81
C MET A 78 5.90 -5.46 2.54
N MET A 79 5.77 -6.59 1.85
CA MET A 79 6.47 -6.84 0.58
C MET A 79 6.05 -5.83 -0.49
N LEU A 80 4.75 -5.60 -0.66
CA LEU A 80 4.21 -4.60 -1.59
C LEU A 80 4.83 -3.23 -1.33
N CYS A 81 4.81 -2.74 -0.09
CA CYS A 81 5.39 -1.44 0.27
C CYS A 81 6.90 -1.37 0.04
N MET A 82 7.66 -2.39 0.48
CA MET A 82 9.12 -2.38 0.34
C MET A 82 9.59 -2.52 -1.10
N ILE A 83 8.93 -3.36 -1.89
CA ILE A 83 9.23 -3.52 -3.32
C ILE A 83 8.87 -2.23 -4.07
N ALA A 84 7.77 -1.57 -3.71
CA ALA A 84 7.38 -0.31 -4.31
C ALA A 84 8.35 0.84 -3.96
N ALA A 85 8.83 0.91 -2.71
CA ALA A 85 9.85 1.87 -2.29
C ALA A 85 11.18 1.65 -3.04
N LEU A 86 11.58 0.38 -3.19
CA LEU A 86 12.73 -0.01 -4.00
C LEU A 86 12.53 0.39 -5.46
N GLY A 87 11.36 0.08 -6.04
CA GLY A 87 11.00 0.42 -7.41
C GLY A 87 11.09 1.92 -7.69
N ARG A 88 10.61 2.78 -6.77
CA ARG A 88 10.74 4.24 -6.89
C ARG A 88 12.18 4.71 -6.79
N THR A 89 12.97 4.12 -5.90
CA THR A 89 14.39 4.43 -5.78
C THR A 89 15.14 4.06 -7.05
N LEU A 90 14.85 2.89 -7.63
CA LEU A 90 15.42 2.46 -8.91
C LEU A 90 14.96 3.36 -10.06
N ALA A 91 13.67 3.72 -10.13
CA ALA A 91 13.17 4.63 -11.17
C ALA A 91 13.90 5.98 -11.16
N TRP A 92 14.17 6.53 -9.97
CA TRP A 92 14.99 7.74 -9.84
C TRP A 92 16.45 7.50 -10.28
N LEU A 93 17.06 6.38 -9.89
CA LEU A 93 18.46 6.09 -10.21
C LEU A 93 18.71 5.77 -11.69
N VAL A 94 17.78 5.08 -12.36
CA VAL A 94 18.03 4.48 -13.68
C VAL A 94 17.03 4.87 -14.78
N HIS A 95 15.94 5.55 -14.45
CA HIS A 95 14.87 5.90 -15.41
C HIS A 95 14.53 7.40 -15.44
N ASP A 96 15.42 8.27 -14.92
CA ASP A 96 15.26 9.74 -14.93
C ASP A 96 13.95 10.22 -14.28
N ALA A 97 13.42 9.44 -13.34
CA ALA A 97 12.21 9.80 -12.60
C ALA A 97 12.52 10.76 -11.45
N SER A 98 11.53 11.53 -11.00
CA SER A 98 11.66 12.34 -9.79
C SER A 98 11.77 11.45 -8.53
N PHE A 99 12.58 11.87 -7.56
CA PHE A 99 12.71 11.13 -6.30
C PHE A 99 11.44 11.28 -5.45
N ALA A 100 10.63 10.23 -5.39
CA ALA A 100 9.31 10.18 -4.77
C ALA A 100 9.37 10.07 -3.23
N THR A 101 9.98 11.07 -2.59
CA THR A 101 10.29 11.10 -1.14
C THR A 101 9.06 10.84 -0.26
N ALA A 102 7.93 11.48 -0.57
CA ALA A 102 6.72 11.36 0.24
C ALA A 102 6.13 9.94 0.19
N GLN A 103 6.07 9.35 -1.00
CA GLN A 103 5.57 7.99 -1.21
C GLN A 103 6.48 6.96 -0.51
N ILE A 104 7.80 7.08 -0.70
CA ILE A 104 8.79 6.21 -0.05
C ILE A 104 8.65 6.30 1.49
N ALA A 105 8.51 7.51 2.03
CA ALA A 105 8.35 7.70 3.48
C ALA A 105 7.10 6.98 4.02
N ILE A 106 5.95 7.12 3.33
CA ILE A 106 4.71 6.45 3.73
C ILE A 106 4.86 4.92 3.67
N GLU A 107 5.49 4.39 2.63
CA GLU A 107 5.74 2.95 2.47
C GLU A 107 6.60 2.39 3.61
N LEU A 108 7.64 3.13 4.02
CA LEU A 108 8.49 2.77 5.15
C LEU A 108 7.77 2.86 6.49
N ILE A 109 6.94 3.89 6.69
CA ILE A 109 6.13 4.05 7.91
C ILE A 109 5.14 2.88 8.04
N ILE A 110 4.38 2.59 6.99
CA ILE A 110 3.41 1.49 6.98
C ILE A 110 4.13 0.15 7.21
N THR A 111 5.22 -0.11 6.50
CA THR A 111 6.02 -1.33 6.71
C THR A 111 6.50 -1.44 8.15
N SER A 112 6.99 -0.35 8.74
CA SER A 112 7.45 -0.34 10.13
C SER A 112 6.32 -0.64 11.11
N MET A 113 5.15 -0.04 10.91
CA MET A 113 3.95 -0.33 11.72
C MET A 113 3.58 -1.81 11.67
N LEU A 114 3.51 -2.37 10.46
CA LEU A 114 3.16 -3.77 10.25
C LEU A 114 4.24 -4.73 10.76
N LEU A 115 5.52 -4.37 10.67
CA LEU A 115 6.63 -5.14 11.22
C LEU A 115 6.59 -5.18 12.75
N ILE A 116 6.27 -4.04 13.39
CA ILE A 116 6.09 -3.99 14.84
C ILE A 116 4.88 -4.86 15.24
N ALA A 117 3.78 -4.80 14.50
CA ALA A 117 2.63 -5.67 14.74
C ALA A 117 2.98 -7.15 14.56
N TYR A 118 3.67 -7.50 13.48
CA TYR A 118 4.13 -8.86 13.17
C TYR A 118 4.96 -9.44 14.32
N ARG A 119 5.92 -8.68 14.85
CA ARG A 119 6.79 -9.12 15.97
C ARG A 119 6.05 -9.29 17.28
N ARG A 120 4.89 -8.65 17.46
CA ARG A 120 4.10 -8.67 18.71
C ARG A 120 2.91 -9.62 18.65
N MET A 121 2.49 -10.04 17.46
CA MET A 121 1.52 -11.12 17.28
C MET A 121 2.21 -12.46 17.57
N LYS A 122 1.58 -13.27 18.42
CA LYS A 122 2.09 -14.60 18.80
C LYS A 122 2.00 -15.54 17.60
#